data_AF-A0AAD3MQB6-F1
#
_entry.id   AF-A0AAD3MQB6-F1
#
_cell.length_a   1.000
_cell.length_b   1.000
_cell.length_c   1.000
_cell.angle_alpha   90.00
_cell.angle_beta   90.00
_cell.angle_gamma   90.00
#
_symmetry.space_group_name_H-M   'P 1'
#
loop_
_entity.id
_entity.type
_entity.pdbx_description
1 polymer ?
#
loop_
_entity_poly.entity_id
_entity_poly.type
_entity_poly.pdbx_seq_one_letter_code
_entity_poly.pdbx_strand_id
1 'polypeptide(L)'
;MSPAGCPHVNSFKVDNWKQNLRVIYQCFVWSGSAETRKRKAKSCICHMCGAHLNRLHSCLYCVFFACFAKKHIHEHAKSKRHNL
;
A
#
# COMPACT_ATOMS: atom_id res chain seq x y z
N MET A 1 10.49 14.22 14.50
CA MET A 1 10.09 12.81 14.43
C MET A 1 10.88 12.07 15.50
N SER A 2 10.24 11.40 16.46
CA SER A 2 10.96 10.63 17.48
C SER A 2 11.75 9.49 16.82
N PRO A 3 12.96 9.15 17.28
CA PRO A 3 13.79 8.09 16.69
C PRO A 3 13.14 6.69 16.77
N ALA A 4 12.11 6.53 17.60
CA ALA A 4 11.40 5.27 17.81
C ALA A 4 10.39 4.88 16.71
N GLY A 5 10.20 5.70 15.66
CA GLY A 5 9.16 5.47 14.65
C GLY A 5 7.75 5.67 15.21
N CYS A 6 6.71 5.44 14.39
CA CYS A 6 5.33 5.56 14.87
C CYS A 6 4.91 4.28 15.61
N PRO A 7 4.16 4.40 16.72
CA PRO A 7 3.76 3.24 17.54
C PRO A 7 2.94 2.23 16.76
N HIS A 8 2.12 2.69 15.79
CA HIS A 8 1.33 1.83 14.91
C HIS A 8 2.19 0.80 14.17
N VAL A 9 3.31 1.23 13.59
CA VAL A 9 4.23 0.34 12.86
C VAL A 9 4.90 -0.65 13.81
N ASN A 10 5.21 -0.24 15.04
CA ASN A 10 5.82 -1.13 16.02
C ASN A 10 4.85 -2.28 16.38
N SER A 11 3.57 -1.97 16.59
CA SER A 11 2.53 -2.98 16.81
C SER A 11 2.26 -3.85 15.59
N PHE A 12 2.42 -3.34 14.37
CA PHE A 12 2.23 -4.12 13.15
C PHE A 12 3.35 -5.14 12.90
N LYS A 13 4.59 -4.83 13.29
CA LYS A 13 5.76 -5.70 13.06
C LYS A 13 5.72 -7.04 13.81
N VAL A 14 4.76 -7.25 14.72
CA VAL A 14 4.67 -8.47 15.54
C VAL A 14 3.94 -9.62 14.85
N ASP A 15 3.10 -9.34 13.84
CA ASP A 15 2.27 -10.32 13.14
C ASP A 15 2.66 -10.36 11.66
N ASN A 16 3.13 -11.52 11.16
CA ASN A 16 3.52 -11.90 9.77
C ASN A 16 3.60 -10.80 8.66
N TRP A 17 4.10 -9.61 8.99
CA TRP A 17 3.91 -8.37 8.24
C TRP A 17 4.71 -8.33 6.94
N LYS A 18 5.74 -9.19 6.88
CA LYS A 18 6.69 -9.24 5.78
C LYS A 18 6.04 -9.72 4.49
N GLN A 19 5.00 -10.57 4.55
CA GLN A 19 4.40 -11.16 3.35
C GLN A 19 3.72 -10.08 2.48
N ASN A 20 2.78 -9.34 3.07
CA ASN A 20 2.10 -8.26 2.36
C ASN A 20 3.08 -7.17 1.91
N LEU A 21 4.04 -6.82 2.76
CA LEU A 21 5.05 -5.83 2.41
C LEU A 21 5.89 -6.27 1.20
N ARG A 22 6.30 -7.55 1.12
CA ARG A 22 7.03 -8.06 -0.05
C ARG A 22 6.21 -7.93 -1.33
N VAL A 23 4.91 -8.24 -1.30
CA VAL A 23 4.02 -8.11 -2.46
C VAL A 23 3.92 -6.64 -2.90
N ILE A 24 3.71 -5.73 -1.95
CA ILE A 24 3.67 -4.29 -2.22
C ILE A 24 4.99 -3.81 -2.82
N TYR A 25 6.11 -4.24 -2.25
CA TYR A 25 7.45 -3.87 -2.72
C TYR A 25 7.74 -4.40 -4.13
N GLN A 26 7.30 -5.63 -4.44
CA GLN A 26 7.39 -6.18 -5.78
C GLN A 26 6.57 -5.37 -6.79
N CYS A 27 5.39 -4.89 -6.41
CA CYS A 27 4.57 -4.06 -7.28
C CYS A 27 5.21 -2.69 -7.58
N PHE A 28 5.89 -2.05 -6.62
CA PHE A 28 6.36 -0.67 -6.79
C PHE A 28 7.85 -0.49 -7.00
N VAL A 29 8.69 -1.33 -6.41
CA VAL A 29 10.15 -1.10 -6.35
C VAL A 29 10.92 -2.08 -7.23
N TRP A 30 10.55 -3.36 -7.23
CA TRP A 30 11.23 -4.40 -8.01
C TRP A 30 10.77 -4.43 -9.48
N SER A 31 10.93 -3.31 -10.19
CA SER A 31 10.56 -3.16 -11.61
C SER A 31 11.71 -3.50 -12.59
N GLY A 32 12.50 -4.53 -12.28
CA GLY A 32 13.76 -4.83 -13.00
C GLY A 32 13.59 -5.45 -14.39
N SER A 33 12.42 -5.99 -14.72
CA SER A 33 12.15 -6.66 -16.00
C SER A 33 10.91 -6.10 -16.70
N ALA A 34 10.80 -6.27 -18.02
CA ALA A 34 9.68 -5.76 -18.81
C ALA A 34 8.30 -6.26 -18.29
N GLU A 35 8.24 -7.51 -17.86
CA GLU A 35 7.03 -8.12 -17.29
C GLU A 35 6.63 -7.46 -15.95
N THR A 36 7.60 -7.23 -15.06
CA THR A 36 7.36 -6.54 -13.77
C THR A 36 6.91 -5.10 -13.96
N ARG A 37 7.44 -4.39 -14.97
CA ARG A 37 6.99 -3.04 -15.34
C ARG A 37 5.55 -3.02 -15.84
N LYS A 38 5.16 -4.00 -16.68
CA LYS A 38 3.77 -4.16 -17.13
C LYS A 38 2.83 -4.44 -15.96
N ARG A 39 3.22 -5.31 -15.02
CA ARG A 39 2.42 -5.61 -13.83
C ARG A 39 2.26 -4.37 -12.95
N LYS A 40 3.33 -3.61 -12.70
CA LYS A 40 3.29 -2.34 -11.97
C LYS A 40 2.31 -1.35 -12.62
N ALA A 41 2.39 -1.14 -13.94
CA ALA A 41 1.50 -0.23 -14.64
C ALA A 41 0.02 -0.61 -14.47
N LYS A 42 -0.29 -1.92 -14.49
CA LYS A 42 -1.64 -2.44 -14.22
C LYS A 42 -2.08 -2.26 -12.76
N SER A 43 -1.16 -2.35 -11.81
CA SER A 43 -1.44 -2.21 -10.37
C SER A 43 -1.46 -0.76 -9.87
N CYS A 44 -0.94 0.20 -10.64
CA CYS A 44 -0.98 1.63 -10.32
C CYS A 44 -2.38 2.25 -10.55
N ILE A 45 -3.42 1.65 -9.97
CA ILE A 45 -4.80 2.12 -10.03
C ILE A 45 -5.42 2.15 -8.63
N CYS A 46 -6.33 3.09 -8.42
CA CYS A 46 -7.16 3.06 -7.22
C CYS A 46 -8.24 1.98 -7.35
N HIS A 47 -8.27 1.02 -6.43
CA HIS A 47 -9.27 -0.04 -6.43
C HIS A 47 -10.71 0.45 -6.23
N MET A 48 -10.90 1.65 -5.65
CA MET A 48 -12.23 2.24 -5.43
C MET A 48 -12.77 3.01 -6.65
N CYS A 49 -11.91 3.66 -7.43
CA CYS A 49 -12.35 4.55 -8.51
C CYS A 49 -11.68 4.30 -9.87
N GLY A 50 -10.86 3.27 -10.00
CA GLY A 50 -10.17 2.88 -11.25
C GLY A 50 -9.13 3.87 -11.76
N ALA A 51 -8.96 5.02 -11.11
CA ALA A 51 -8.09 6.09 -11.60
C ALA A 51 -6.61 5.74 -11.44
N HIS A 52 -5.84 5.93 -12.51
CA HIS A 52 -4.39 6.01 -12.46
C HIS A 52 -3.98 7.36 -11.86
N LEU A 53 -3.29 7.32 -10.72
CA LEU A 53 -2.96 8.53 -9.95
C LEU A 53 -1.50 8.49 -9.50
N ASN A 54 -0.86 9.67 -9.49
CA ASN A 54 0.53 9.81 -9.10
C ASN A 54 0.77 9.54 -7.60
N ARG A 55 -0.27 9.60 -6.77
CA ARG A 55 -0.19 9.37 -5.32
C ARG A 55 -1.20 8.30 -4.86
N LEU A 56 -0.81 7.05 -5.07
CA LEU A 56 -1.49 5.86 -4.57
C LEU A 56 -0.81 5.36 -3.29
N HIS A 57 -1.63 4.95 -2.32
CA HIS A 57 -1.17 4.37 -1.07
C HIS A 57 -1.59 2.90 -1.00
N SER A 58 -0.73 2.08 -0.41
CA SER A 58 -0.95 0.65 -0.21
C SER A 58 -1.24 0.37 1.26
N CYS A 59 -2.29 -0.40 1.55
CA CYS A 59 -2.56 -0.92 2.88
C CYS A 59 -1.64 -2.12 3.19
N LEU A 60 -0.91 -2.05 4.30
CA LEU A 60 0.03 -3.09 4.72
C LEU A 60 -0.67 -4.35 5.27
N TYR A 61 -1.91 -4.22 5.76
CA TYR A 61 -2.69 -5.34 6.28
C TYR A 61 -3.26 -6.25 5.19
N CYS A 62 -3.58 -5.73 3.99
CA CYS A 62 -4.32 -6.49 2.99
C CYS A 62 -3.98 -6.18 1.53
N VAL A 63 -2.80 -5.59 1.24
CA VAL A 63 -2.32 -5.31 -0.13
C VAL A 63 -3.37 -4.60 -0.99
N PHE A 64 -4.00 -3.57 -0.42
CA PHE A 64 -5.04 -2.79 -1.09
C PHE A 64 -4.51 -1.44 -1.54
N PHE A 65 -4.80 -1.03 -2.78
CA PHE A 65 -4.31 0.23 -3.34
C PHE A 65 -5.43 1.25 -3.49
N ALA A 66 -5.27 2.40 -2.83
CA ALA A 66 -6.24 3.48 -2.89
C ALA A 66 -5.60 4.86 -2.95
N CYS A 67 -6.30 5.80 -3.58
CA CYS A 67 -5.78 7.14 -3.75
C CYS A 67 -5.93 7.97 -2.48
N PHE A 68 -4.92 8.83 -2.28
CA PHE A 68 -4.93 9.80 -1.19
C PHE A 68 -5.85 10.99 -1.50
N ALA A 69 -5.83 11.46 -2.76
CA ALA A 69 -6.52 12.69 -3.18
C ALA A 69 -8.03 12.70 -2.89
N LYS A 70 -8.72 11.58 -3.15
CA LYS A 70 -10.16 11.41 -2.86
C LYS A 70 -10.42 10.77 -1.49
N LYS A 71 -9.40 10.69 -0.64
CA LYS A 71 -9.43 10.07 0.69
C LYS A 71 -9.86 8.59 0.73
N HIS A 72 -9.83 7.87 -0.39
CA HIS A 72 -10.25 6.45 -0.44
C HIS A 72 -9.42 5.54 0.47
N ILE A 73 -8.13 5.81 0.64
CA ILE A 73 -7.30 5.06 1.59
C ILE A 73 -7.70 5.31 3.05
N HIS A 74 -8.18 6.52 3.37
CA HIS A 74 -8.62 6.86 4.73
C HIS A 74 -9.96 6.19 5.04
N GLU A 75 -10.87 6.17 4.08
CA GLU A 75 -12.16 5.47 4.21
C GLU A 75 -11.95 3.97 4.38
N HIS A 76 -11.03 3.39 3.59
CA HIS A 76 -10.60 1.99 3.77
C HIS A 76 -10.05 1.74 5.18
N ALA A 77 -9.12 2.59 5.65
CA ALA A 77 -8.54 2.47 6.97
C ALA A 77 -9.59 2.50 8.09
N LYS A 78 -10.56 3.42 8.01
CA LYS A 78 -11.66 3.52 8.99
C LYS A 78 -12.60 2.32 8.96
N SER A 79 -13.02 1.90 7.77
CA SER A 79 -14.00 0.82 7.59
C SER A 79 -13.44 -0.54 8.00
N LYS A 80 -12.19 -0.83 7.62
CA LYS A 80 -11.52 -2.11 7.92
C LYS A 80 -10.69 -2.07 9.20
N ARG A 81 -10.53 -0.91 9.84
CA ARG A 81 -9.59 -0.67 10.96
C ARG A 81 -8.14 -0.98 10.59
N HIS A 82 -7.77 -0.74 9.34
CA HIS A 82 -6.42 -0.93 8.81
C HIS A 82 -5.67 0.39 8.81
N ASN A 83 -4.98 0.70 9.90
CA ASN A 83 -4.37 2.02 10.11
C ASN A 83 -2.98 2.18 9.45
N LEU A 84 -2.58 1.23 8.58
CA LEU A 84 -1.29 1.16 7.89
C LEU A 84 -1.40 0.62 6.47
#